data_AF-A0A9W7ZXS3-F1
#
_entry.id   AF-A0A9W7ZXS3-F1
#
_cell.length_a   1.000
_cell.length_b   1.000
_cell.length_c   1.000
_cell.angle_alpha   90.00
_cell.angle_beta   90.00
_cell.angle_gamma   90.00
#
_symmetry.space_group_name_H-M   'P 1'
#
loop_
_entity.id
_entity.type
_entity.pdbx_description
1 polymer ?
#
loop_
_entity_poly.entity_id
_entity_poly.type
_entity_poly.pdbx_seq_one_letter_code
_entity_poly.pdbx_strand_id
1 'polypeptide(L)'
;MNLDIETLQDQGINAADIQRLKAAGICTVKAVQMSTKRMLGRIKGFSEAKVDKLKEAANKLLDSGFITGLEYAVRRQRVVKLSTGAVELDKLLGGGIQTMAITEAFGEFRTGKTQIAHTLCVTCQLPVNMGGGHGKAAFIDTEGTFRPDRIKAIAERYELDPDLVLDNLIYARAFNSEHQMELITLVAAKFAEEKGVYKLLVIDSIISLFRTDYCGRGELSERQQKLNNMLS
;
A
#
# COMPACT_ATOMS: atom_id res chain seq x y z
N MET A 1 -12.20 1.57 11.58
CA MET A 1 -11.77 0.26 12.10
C MET A 1 -11.40 -0.61 10.90
N ASN A 2 -10.21 -1.23 10.90
CA ASN A 2 -9.87 -2.25 9.92
C ASN A 2 -10.09 -3.61 10.59
N LEU A 3 -11.27 -4.19 10.34
CA LEU A 3 -11.65 -5.50 10.88
C LEU A 3 -10.90 -6.61 10.14
N ASP A 4 -10.44 -7.59 10.91
CA ASP A 4 -9.83 -8.82 10.39
C ASP A 4 -10.80 -9.64 9.58
N ILE A 5 -10.31 -10.29 8.54
CA ILE A 5 -11.14 -11.15 7.69
C ILE A 5 -11.76 -12.31 8.49
N GLU A 6 -11.12 -12.72 9.58
CA GLU A 6 -11.58 -13.75 10.52
C GLU A 6 -12.91 -13.41 11.18
N THR A 7 -13.23 -12.12 11.35
CA THR A 7 -14.52 -11.69 11.94
C THR A 7 -15.73 -12.07 11.07
N LEU A 8 -15.51 -12.46 9.80
CA LEU A 8 -16.55 -13.04 8.96
C LEU A 8 -17.02 -14.41 9.46
N GLN A 9 -16.23 -15.14 10.27
CA GLN A 9 -16.65 -16.42 10.85
C GLN A 9 -17.86 -16.25 11.76
N ASP A 10 -17.89 -15.17 12.53
CA ASP A 10 -19.02 -14.81 13.41
C ASP A 10 -20.30 -14.52 12.61
N GLN A 11 -20.18 -14.27 11.31
CA GLN A 11 -21.28 -14.07 10.37
C GLN A 11 -21.60 -15.32 9.53
N GLY A 12 -21.07 -16.49 9.91
CA GLY A 12 -21.36 -17.78 9.28
C GLY A 12 -20.52 -18.11 8.04
N ILE A 13 -19.41 -17.40 7.82
CA ILE A 13 -18.46 -17.73 6.74
C ILE A 13 -17.46 -18.78 7.26
N ASN A 14 -17.32 -19.90 6.54
CA ASN A 14 -16.45 -20.97 6.98
C ASN A 14 -14.95 -20.60 6.86
N ALA A 15 -14.12 -21.22 7.70
CA ALA A 15 -12.68 -20.98 7.74
C ALA A 15 -11.99 -21.28 6.40
N ALA A 16 -12.44 -22.29 5.64
CA ALA A 16 -11.85 -22.64 4.35
C ALA A 16 -12.03 -21.53 3.30
N ASP A 17 -13.18 -20.86 3.28
CA ASP A 17 -13.46 -19.74 2.39
C ASP A 17 -12.66 -18.50 2.82
N ILE A 18 -12.40 -18.31 4.12
CA ILE A 18 -11.48 -17.26 4.61
C ILE A 18 -10.04 -17.52 4.16
N GLN A 19 -9.57 -18.76 4.21
CA GLN A 19 -8.24 -19.09 3.70
C GLN A 19 -8.12 -18.84 2.20
N ARG A 20 -9.19 -19.11 1.42
CA ARG A 20 -9.25 -18.75 -0.01
C ARG A 20 -9.20 -17.24 -0.24
N LEU A 21 -9.87 -16.44 0.60
CA LEU A 21 -9.80 -14.97 0.53
C LEU A 21 -8.39 -14.47 0.80
N LYS A 22 -7.74 -14.97 1.87
CA LYS A 22 -6.36 -14.62 2.20
C LYS A 22 -5.39 -15.00 1.08
N ALA A 23 -5.53 -16.19 0.51
CA ALA A 23 -4.71 -16.63 -0.63
C ALA A 23 -4.90 -15.76 -1.87
N ALA A 24 -6.06 -15.10 -2.01
CA ALA A 24 -6.34 -14.11 -3.06
C ALA A 24 -5.94 -12.67 -2.67
N GLY A 25 -5.22 -12.46 -1.56
CA GLY A 25 -4.80 -11.14 -1.07
C GLY A 25 -5.88 -10.37 -0.29
N ILE A 26 -7.06 -10.95 -0.07
CA ILE A 26 -8.18 -10.29 0.60
C ILE A 26 -8.11 -10.61 2.10
N CYS A 27 -7.42 -9.74 2.84
CA CYS A 27 -7.08 -9.98 4.25
C CYS A 27 -7.91 -9.18 5.27
N THR A 28 -8.87 -8.35 4.83
CA THR A 28 -9.75 -7.58 5.74
C THR A 28 -11.20 -7.60 5.29
N VAL A 29 -12.14 -7.39 6.22
CA VAL A 29 -13.57 -7.27 5.89
C VAL A 29 -13.80 -6.12 4.89
N LYS A 30 -13.05 -5.02 5.05
CA LYS A 30 -13.15 -3.88 4.14
C LYS A 30 -12.67 -4.22 2.73
N ALA A 31 -11.64 -5.06 2.59
CA ALA A 31 -11.22 -5.55 1.28
C ALA A 31 -12.35 -6.34 0.58
N VAL A 32 -13.09 -7.19 1.31
CA VAL A 32 -14.30 -7.86 0.76
C VAL A 32 -15.35 -6.85 0.31
N GLN A 33 -15.57 -5.79 1.09
CA GLN A 33 -16.50 -4.71 0.73
C GLN A 33 -16.06 -3.97 -0.55
N MET A 34 -14.76 -3.71 -0.71
CA MET A 34 -14.17 -3.01 -1.86
C MET A 34 -14.12 -3.90 -3.12
N SER A 35 -13.94 -5.21 -2.98
CA SER A 35 -13.91 -6.14 -4.12
C SER A 35 -15.27 -6.26 -4.80
N THR A 36 -15.31 -6.27 -6.13
CA THR A 36 -16.58 -6.51 -6.85
C THR A 36 -17.02 -7.98 -6.74
N LYS A 37 -18.32 -8.25 -6.88
CA LYS A 37 -18.83 -9.63 -6.95
C LYS A 37 -18.12 -10.43 -8.07
N ARG A 38 -17.85 -9.78 -9.21
CA ARG A 38 -17.13 -10.38 -10.34
C ARG A 38 -15.71 -10.80 -9.97
N MET A 39 -14.97 -9.99 -9.21
CA MET A 39 -13.63 -10.33 -8.74
C MET A 39 -13.68 -11.52 -7.77
N LEU A 40 -14.58 -11.47 -6.78
CA LEU A 40 -14.74 -12.55 -5.79
C LEU A 40 -15.16 -13.87 -6.46
N GLY A 41 -16.01 -13.82 -7.48
CA GLY A 41 -16.44 -14.99 -8.25
C GLY A 41 -15.33 -15.65 -9.08
N ARG A 42 -14.20 -14.98 -9.31
CA ARG A 42 -13.01 -15.59 -9.94
C ARG A 42 -12.20 -16.45 -8.97
N ILE A 43 -12.45 -16.34 -7.66
CA ILE A 43 -11.77 -17.17 -6.66
C ILE A 43 -12.32 -18.60 -6.76
N LYS A 44 -11.44 -19.55 -7.06
CA LYS A 44 -11.82 -20.96 -7.23
C LYS A 44 -12.55 -21.49 -5.99
N GLY A 45 -13.76 -22.04 -6.21
CA GLY A 45 -14.60 -22.59 -5.15
C GLY A 45 -15.65 -21.61 -4.59
N PHE A 46 -15.73 -20.38 -5.10
CA PHE A 46 -16.77 -19.43 -4.78
C PHE A 46 -17.88 -19.49 -5.83
N SER A 47 -19.08 -19.88 -5.39
CA SER A 47 -20.31 -19.73 -6.19
C SER A 47 -20.91 -18.34 -6.00
N GLU A 48 -21.81 -17.92 -6.89
CA GLU A 48 -22.52 -16.64 -6.76
C GLU A 48 -23.21 -16.50 -5.40
N ALA A 49 -23.91 -17.55 -4.94
CA ALA A 49 -24.56 -17.58 -3.63
C ALA A 49 -23.56 -17.42 -2.47
N LYS A 50 -22.33 -17.93 -2.58
CA LYS A 50 -21.29 -17.70 -1.57
C LYS A 50 -20.79 -16.26 -1.59
N VAL A 51 -20.59 -15.69 -2.77
CA VAL A 51 -20.18 -14.29 -2.94
C VAL A 51 -21.22 -13.34 -2.35
N ASP A 52 -22.51 -13.63 -2.55
CA ASP A 52 -23.60 -12.85 -1.95
C ASP A 52 -23.59 -12.91 -0.42
N LYS A 53 -23.46 -14.12 0.15
CA LYS A 53 -23.32 -14.29 1.60
C LYS A 53 -22.11 -13.54 2.17
N LEU A 54 -20.97 -13.56 1.49
CA LEU A 54 -19.77 -12.81 1.88
C LEU A 54 -20.02 -11.29 1.89
N LYS A 55 -20.69 -10.78 0.85
CA LYS A 55 -21.05 -9.36 0.76
C LYS A 55 -22.01 -8.94 1.86
N GLU A 56 -23.03 -9.74 2.14
CA GLU A 56 -23.97 -9.49 3.23
C GLU A 56 -23.28 -9.49 4.59
N ALA A 57 -22.42 -10.48 4.85
CA ALA A 57 -21.64 -10.57 6.08
C ALA A 57 -20.73 -9.34 6.28
N ALA A 58 -20.02 -8.92 5.24
CA ALA A 58 -19.15 -7.73 5.30
C ALA A 58 -19.96 -6.44 5.55
N ASN A 59 -21.12 -6.30 4.93
CA ASN A 59 -21.99 -5.13 5.11
C ASN A 59 -22.65 -5.07 6.50
N LYS A 60 -22.86 -6.21 7.16
CA LYS A 60 -23.35 -6.22 8.56
C LYS A 60 -22.30 -5.71 9.56
N LEU A 61 -21.02 -5.98 9.27
CA LEU A 61 -19.90 -5.60 10.14
C LEU A 61 -19.38 -4.19 9.89
N LEU A 62 -19.63 -3.64 8.70
CA LEU A 62 -19.14 -2.34 8.29
C LEU A 62 -20.30 -1.35 8.14
N ASP A 63 -20.22 -0.24 8.84
CA ASP A 63 -21.12 0.89 8.64
C ASP A 63 -20.88 1.50 7.25
N SER A 64 -21.78 1.19 6.31
CA SER A 64 -21.72 1.61 4.91
C SER A 64 -22.78 2.65 4.55
N GLY A 65 -23.30 3.37 5.54
CA GLY A 65 -24.30 4.42 5.35
C GLY A 65 -23.72 5.77 4.91
N PHE A 66 -24.62 6.74 4.74
CA PHE A 66 -24.25 8.15 4.59
C PHE A 66 -23.79 8.72 5.94
N ILE A 67 -22.74 9.52 5.90
CA ILE A 67 -22.21 10.26 7.05
C ILE A 67 -22.25 11.76 6.76
N THR A 68 -22.33 12.58 7.80
CA THR A 68 -22.23 14.04 7.62
C THR A 68 -20.82 14.47 7.21
N GLY A 69 -20.70 15.64 6.57
CA GLY A 69 -19.39 16.22 6.25
C GLY A 69 -18.52 16.45 7.48
N LEU A 70 -19.14 16.77 8.63
CA LEU A 70 -18.46 16.93 9.92
C LEU A 70 -17.84 15.61 10.41
N GLU A 71 -18.61 14.51 10.38
CA GLU A 71 -18.08 13.18 10.71
C GLU A 71 -16.92 12.78 9.80
N TYR A 72 -17.02 13.08 8.51
CA TYR A 72 -15.93 12.81 7.58
C TYR A 72 -14.69 13.67 7.86
N ALA A 73 -14.87 14.95 8.20
CA ALA A 73 -13.79 15.84 8.58
C ALA A 73 -13.05 15.33 9.83
N VAL A 74 -13.78 14.88 10.85
CA VAL A 74 -13.19 14.22 12.04
C VAL A 74 -12.44 12.95 11.63
N ARG A 75 -13.01 12.10 10.78
CA ARG A 75 -12.32 10.90 10.26
C ARG A 75 -11.03 11.24 9.51
N ARG A 76 -10.96 12.38 8.82
CA ARG A 76 -9.75 12.84 8.09
C ARG A 76 -8.64 13.36 9.01
N GLN A 77 -8.92 13.67 10.27
CA GLN A 77 -7.88 14.07 11.25
C GLN A 77 -6.86 12.95 11.51
N ARG A 78 -7.20 11.68 11.22
CA ARG A 78 -6.26 10.55 11.32
C ARG A 78 -5.19 10.50 10.22
N VAL A 79 -5.30 11.36 9.21
CA VAL A 79 -4.34 11.40 8.09
C VAL A 79 -3.05 11.99 8.60
N VAL A 80 -2.01 11.16 8.60
CA VAL A 80 -0.64 11.59 8.87
C VAL A 80 -0.02 12.15 7.59
N LYS A 81 0.81 13.18 7.74
CA LYS A 81 1.62 13.77 6.66
C LYS A 81 3.09 13.52 6.98
N LEU A 82 3.78 12.81 6.09
CA LEU A 82 5.17 12.45 6.23
C LEU A 82 6.05 13.54 5.66
N SER A 83 6.95 14.10 6.47
CA SER A 83 7.90 15.11 6.04
C SER A 83 8.83 14.55 4.97
N THR A 84 9.08 15.35 3.94
CA THR A 84 10.07 15.08 2.89
C THR A 84 11.51 15.36 3.35
N GLY A 85 11.68 15.89 4.57
CA GLY A 85 12.96 16.36 5.09
C GLY A 85 13.42 17.72 4.53
N ALA A 86 12.55 18.37 3.74
CA ALA A 86 12.76 19.69 3.15
C ALA A 86 11.55 20.60 3.44
N VAL A 87 11.79 21.65 4.23
CA VAL A 87 10.74 22.54 4.76
C VAL A 87 9.91 23.20 3.65
N GLU A 88 10.55 23.70 2.59
CA GLU A 88 9.83 24.37 1.50
C GLU A 88 9.01 23.40 0.65
N LEU A 89 9.48 22.17 0.48
CA LEU A 89 8.71 21.13 -0.22
C LEU A 89 7.51 20.67 0.63
N ASP A 90 7.70 20.54 1.95
CA ASP A 90 6.59 20.23 2.86
C ASP A 90 5.54 21.33 2.84
N LYS A 91 5.94 22.61 2.86
CA LYS A 91 5.00 23.74 2.71
C LYS A 91 4.23 23.66 1.38
N LEU A 92 4.92 23.40 0.28
CA LEU A 92 4.29 23.25 -1.05
C LEU A 92 3.25 22.12 -1.06
N LEU A 93 3.54 21.01 -0.38
CA LEU A 93 2.65 19.84 -0.26
C LEU A 93 1.59 20.00 0.84
N GLY A 94 1.56 21.13 1.55
CA GLY A 94 0.64 21.36 2.66
C GLY A 94 0.92 20.50 3.90
N GLY A 95 2.19 20.23 4.18
CA GLY A 95 2.70 19.52 5.36
C GLY A 95 3.44 18.20 5.06
N GLY A 96 3.67 17.86 3.79
CA GLY A 96 4.36 16.63 3.37
C GLY A 96 3.45 15.60 2.68
N ILE A 97 3.95 14.38 2.54
CA ILE A 97 3.28 13.28 1.81
C ILE A 97 2.14 12.70 2.64
N GLN A 98 0.91 12.71 2.11
CA GLN A 98 -0.26 12.28 2.86
C GLN A 98 -0.42 10.76 2.86
N THR A 99 -0.69 10.19 4.04
CA THR A 99 -1.27 8.85 4.14
C THR A 99 -2.68 8.80 3.57
N MET A 100 -3.16 7.60 3.24
CA MET A 100 -4.46 7.39 2.59
C MET A 100 -4.58 8.06 1.21
N ALA A 101 -3.46 8.26 0.52
CA ALA A 101 -3.38 8.77 -0.85
C ALA A 101 -2.22 8.10 -1.59
N ILE A 102 -2.28 8.13 -2.92
CA ILE A 102 -1.13 7.83 -3.78
C ILE A 102 -0.51 9.17 -4.16
N THR A 103 0.81 9.30 -3.98
CA THR A 103 1.58 10.46 -4.44
C THR A 103 2.58 10.00 -5.50
N GLU A 104 2.53 10.61 -6.67
CA GLU A 104 3.43 10.31 -7.78
C GLU A 104 4.50 11.40 -7.91
N ALA A 105 5.76 10.97 -7.99
CA ALA A 105 6.89 11.83 -8.32
C ALA A 105 7.48 11.41 -9.67
N PHE A 106 7.34 12.25 -10.69
CA PHE A 106 7.86 12.00 -12.03
C PHE A 106 8.89 13.07 -12.44
N GLY A 107 9.74 12.73 -13.41
CA GLY A 107 10.77 13.64 -13.94
C GLY A 107 11.93 12.87 -14.56
N GLU A 108 12.86 13.60 -15.18
CA GLU A 108 14.02 13.02 -15.87
C GLU A 108 14.95 12.23 -14.93
N PHE A 109 15.87 11.45 -15.51
CA PHE A 109 16.91 10.78 -14.72
C PHE A 109 17.72 11.82 -13.92
N ARG A 110 18.16 11.46 -12.70
CA ARG A 110 18.91 12.32 -11.76
C ARG A 110 18.16 13.54 -11.18
N THR A 111 16.83 13.63 -11.33
CA THR A 111 16.04 14.69 -10.66
C THR A 111 15.69 14.42 -9.19
N GLY A 112 16.21 13.35 -8.58
CA GLY A 112 16.05 13.09 -7.15
C GLY A 112 14.87 12.19 -6.73
N LYS A 113 14.18 11.54 -7.67
CA LYS A 113 13.04 10.60 -7.37
C LYS A 113 13.40 9.51 -6.35
N THR A 114 14.46 8.75 -6.59
CA THR A 114 14.91 7.72 -5.63
C THR A 114 15.44 8.34 -4.32
N GLN A 115 15.96 9.57 -4.37
CA GLN A 115 16.45 10.26 -3.16
C GLN A 115 15.31 10.66 -2.23
N ILE A 116 14.19 11.16 -2.77
CA ILE A 116 13.00 11.44 -1.95
C ILE A 116 12.40 10.14 -1.42
N ALA A 117 12.37 9.06 -2.21
CA ALA A 117 11.94 7.74 -1.77
C ALA A 117 12.77 7.21 -0.58
N HIS A 118 14.11 7.22 -0.69
CA HIS A 118 15.01 6.84 0.42
C HIS A 118 14.80 7.71 1.66
N THR A 119 14.58 9.02 1.48
CA THR A 119 14.35 9.93 2.61
C THR A 119 13.04 9.60 3.33
N LEU A 120 11.97 9.32 2.57
CA LEU A 120 10.67 8.96 3.14
C LEU A 120 10.72 7.64 3.90
N CYS A 121 11.53 6.66 3.48
CA CYS A 121 11.74 5.41 4.22
C CYS A 121 12.34 5.63 5.62
N VAL A 122 13.05 6.74 5.84
CA VAL A 122 13.58 7.13 7.15
C VAL A 122 12.58 8.01 7.88
N THR A 123 12.09 9.09 7.24
CA THR A 123 11.22 10.05 7.92
C THR A 123 9.88 9.47 8.34
N CYS A 124 9.37 8.42 7.67
CA CYS A 124 8.16 7.75 8.12
C CYS A 124 8.30 7.07 9.49
N GLN A 125 9.53 6.72 9.90
CA GLN A 125 9.82 6.06 11.17
C GLN A 125 9.91 7.06 12.33
N LEU A 126 10.10 8.36 12.03
CA LEU A 126 10.16 9.41 13.04
C LEU A 126 8.84 9.51 13.82
N PRO A 127 8.88 10.03 15.06
CA PRO A 127 7.70 10.43 15.81
C PRO A 127 6.79 11.41 15.03
N VAL A 128 5.49 11.38 15.32
CA VAL A 128 4.49 12.22 14.61
C VAL A 128 4.75 13.72 14.82
N ASN A 129 5.22 14.11 16.01
CA ASN A 129 5.60 15.50 16.31
C ASN A 129 6.85 15.98 15.55
N MET A 130 7.59 15.06 14.91
CA MET A 130 8.72 15.37 14.02
C MET A 130 8.37 15.18 12.54
N GLY A 131 7.08 15.08 12.21
CA GLY A 131 6.62 14.89 10.84
C GLY A 131 6.76 13.46 10.32
N GLY A 132 6.93 12.47 11.20
CA GLY A 132 6.91 11.06 10.82
C GLY A 132 5.56 10.38 11.07
N GLY A 133 5.53 9.07 10.85
CA GLY A 133 4.36 8.21 11.08
C GLY A 133 4.51 7.25 12.25
N HIS A 134 5.67 7.26 12.92
CA HIS A 134 6.08 6.28 13.92
C HIS A 134 5.80 4.84 13.45
N GLY A 135 6.32 4.49 12.28
CA GLY A 135 6.15 3.13 11.77
C GLY A 135 7.04 2.78 10.59
N LYS A 136 7.00 1.49 10.24
CA LYS A 136 7.87 0.85 9.25
C LYS A 136 7.56 1.28 7.82
N ALA A 137 8.53 1.05 6.94
CA ALA A 137 8.41 1.24 5.50
C ALA A 137 8.56 -0.08 4.73
N ALA A 138 7.95 -0.12 3.55
CA ALA A 138 8.17 -1.16 2.56
C ALA A 138 8.63 -0.54 1.24
N PHE A 139 9.58 -1.19 0.56
CA PHE A 139 10.15 -0.73 -0.70
C PHE A 139 10.12 -1.86 -1.74
N ILE A 140 9.40 -1.63 -2.84
CA ILE A 140 9.42 -2.48 -4.03
C ILE A 140 10.27 -1.78 -5.09
N ASP A 141 11.40 -2.38 -5.43
CA ASP A 141 12.38 -1.85 -6.38
C ASP A 141 12.31 -2.62 -7.70
N THR A 142 12.19 -1.90 -8.81
CA THR A 142 12.15 -2.48 -10.15
C THR A 142 13.43 -2.24 -10.94
N GLU A 143 14.26 -1.29 -10.52
CA GLU A 143 15.43 -0.83 -11.28
C GLU A 143 16.75 -1.20 -10.59
N GLY A 144 16.71 -1.69 -9.35
CA GLY A 144 17.90 -1.98 -8.55
C GLY A 144 18.56 -0.68 -8.04
N THR A 145 17.77 0.35 -7.73
CA THR A 145 18.25 1.67 -7.31
C THR A 145 18.38 1.80 -5.80
N PHE A 146 17.80 0.87 -5.04
CA PHE A 146 17.87 0.90 -3.59
C PHE A 146 19.31 0.74 -3.07
N ARG A 147 19.72 1.60 -2.14
CA ARG A 147 21.07 1.58 -1.55
C ARG A 147 20.97 1.68 -0.02
N PRO A 148 21.23 0.60 0.73
CA PRO A 148 21.20 0.61 2.20
C PRO A 148 22.10 1.67 2.81
N ASP A 149 23.32 1.87 2.29
CA ASP A 149 24.24 2.91 2.79
C ASP A 149 23.64 4.31 2.70
N ARG A 150 22.78 4.55 1.69
CA ARG A 150 22.09 5.83 1.57
C ARG A 150 21.02 6.00 2.66
N ILE A 151 20.33 4.93 3.05
CA ILE A 151 19.40 4.93 4.18
C ILE A 151 20.16 5.24 5.47
N LYS A 152 21.31 4.59 5.71
CA LYS A 152 22.15 4.81 6.89
C LYS A 152 22.56 6.27 7.03
N ALA A 153 23.08 6.87 5.97
CA ALA A 153 23.47 8.28 5.97
C ALA A 153 22.31 9.25 6.26
N ILE A 154 21.07 8.89 5.86
CA ILE A 154 19.88 9.70 6.16
C ILE A 154 19.43 9.48 7.61
N ALA A 155 19.51 8.26 8.13
CA ALA A 155 19.21 7.94 9.53
C ALA A 155 20.11 8.72 10.50
N GLU A 156 21.41 8.77 10.24
CA GLU A 156 22.39 9.52 11.02
C GLU A 156 22.06 11.02 11.09
N ARG A 157 21.58 11.63 9.99
CA ARG A 157 21.13 13.03 9.98
C ARG A 157 20.01 13.29 10.99
N TYR A 158 19.18 12.29 11.27
CA TYR A 158 18.08 12.37 12.23
C TYR A 158 18.43 11.76 13.60
N GLU A 159 19.72 11.48 13.86
CA GLU A 159 20.20 10.90 15.12
C GLU A 159 19.53 9.55 15.45
N LEU A 160 19.17 8.78 14.42
CA LEU A 160 18.61 7.44 14.54
C LEU A 160 19.71 6.39 14.41
N ASP A 161 19.52 5.25 15.06
CA ASP A 161 20.35 4.06 14.83
C ASP A 161 20.13 3.52 13.41
N PRO A 162 21.17 3.50 12.55
CA PRO A 162 21.04 3.10 11.15
C PRO A 162 20.61 1.65 10.95
N ASP A 163 21.01 0.74 11.84
CA ASP A 163 20.69 -0.69 11.72
C ASP A 163 19.24 -0.94 12.15
N LEU A 164 18.75 -0.25 13.19
CA LEU A 164 17.32 -0.29 13.55
C LEU A 164 16.43 0.31 12.45
N VAL A 165 16.86 1.38 11.78
CA VAL A 165 16.12 1.97 10.66
C VAL A 165 16.02 1.00 9.48
N LEU A 166 17.08 0.25 9.19
CA LEU A 166 17.08 -0.78 8.15
C LEU A 166 16.22 -1.99 8.54
N ASP A 167 16.24 -2.42 9.80
CA ASP A 167 15.39 -3.54 10.28
C ASP A 167 13.89 -3.20 10.17
N ASN A 168 13.54 -1.91 10.29
CA ASN A 168 12.19 -1.38 10.10
C ASN A 168 11.82 -1.12 8.62
N LEU A 169 12.68 -1.50 7.66
CA LEU A 169 12.48 -1.30 6.23
C LEU A 169 12.54 -2.63 5.49
N ILE A 170 11.38 -3.09 5.00
CA ILE A 170 11.32 -4.31 4.20
C ILE A 170 11.56 -3.98 2.73
N TYR A 171 12.35 -4.80 2.05
CA TYR A 171 12.76 -4.60 0.67
C TYR A 171 12.43 -5.83 -0.19
N ALA A 172 11.94 -5.60 -1.41
CA ALA A 172 11.80 -6.63 -2.43
C ALA A 172 12.15 -6.07 -3.82
N ARG A 173 12.82 -6.88 -4.64
CA ARG A 173 13.12 -6.54 -6.03
C ARG A 173 12.18 -7.28 -6.98
N ALA A 174 11.43 -6.53 -7.78
CA ALA A 174 10.65 -7.07 -8.87
C ALA A 174 11.54 -7.21 -10.12
N PHE A 175 11.36 -8.29 -10.87
CA PHE A 175 12.15 -8.59 -12.08
C PHE A 175 11.32 -8.54 -13.37
N ASN A 176 9.99 -8.58 -13.25
CA ASN A 176 9.02 -8.43 -14.33
C ASN A 176 7.70 -7.89 -13.74
N SER A 177 6.79 -7.45 -14.60
CA SER A 177 5.53 -6.81 -14.23
C SER A 177 4.58 -7.75 -13.47
N GLU A 178 4.63 -9.06 -13.70
CA GLU A 178 3.81 -10.05 -12.99
C GLU A 178 4.30 -10.23 -11.55
N HIS A 179 5.62 -10.41 -11.36
CA HIS A 179 6.25 -10.48 -10.05
C HIS A 179 6.01 -9.17 -9.26
N GLN A 180 6.00 -8.02 -9.92
CA GLN A 180 5.65 -6.75 -9.26
C GLN A 180 4.22 -6.77 -8.68
N MET A 181 3.25 -7.32 -9.42
CA MET A 181 1.86 -7.49 -8.94
C MET A 181 1.76 -8.48 -7.78
N GLU A 182 2.53 -9.57 -7.83
CA GLU A 182 2.61 -10.56 -6.75
C GLU A 182 3.18 -9.95 -5.47
N LEU A 183 4.26 -9.16 -5.57
CA LEU A 183 4.86 -8.46 -4.43
C LEU A 183 3.89 -7.47 -3.78
N ILE A 184 3.06 -6.78 -4.55
CA ILE A 184 2.00 -5.90 -4.02
C ILE A 184 0.97 -6.70 -3.21
N THR A 185 0.62 -7.90 -3.69
CA THR A 185 -0.30 -8.79 -2.97
C THR A 185 0.32 -9.31 -1.67
N LEU A 186 1.60 -9.70 -1.71
CA LEU A 186 2.34 -10.18 -0.54
C LEU A 186 2.53 -9.08 0.51
N VAL A 187 2.87 -7.84 0.10
CA VAL A 187 3.02 -6.74 1.05
C VAL A 187 1.67 -6.34 1.67
N ALA A 188 0.57 -6.43 0.93
CA ALA A 188 -0.77 -6.21 1.47
C ALA A 188 -1.13 -7.24 2.55
N ALA A 189 -0.78 -8.52 2.36
CA ALA A 189 -0.96 -9.55 3.37
C ALA A 189 -0.12 -9.25 4.63
N LYS A 190 1.16 -8.87 4.45
CA LYS A 190 2.04 -8.48 5.56
C LYS A 190 1.52 -7.28 6.35
N PHE A 191 0.95 -6.28 5.67
CA PHE A 191 0.34 -5.13 6.35
C PHE A 191 -0.93 -5.49 7.14
N ALA A 192 -1.65 -6.53 6.70
CA ALA A 192 -2.80 -7.03 7.43
C ALA A 192 -2.39 -7.83 8.68
N GLU A 193 -1.29 -8.58 8.61
CA GLU A 193 -0.71 -9.31 9.76
C GLU A 193 -0.12 -8.36 10.81
N GLU A 194 0.70 -7.39 10.38
CA GLU A 194 1.34 -6.38 11.25
C GLU A 194 0.51 -5.09 11.31
N LYS A 195 -0.70 -5.16 11.86
CA LYS A 195 -1.67 -4.06 11.84
C LYS A 195 -1.12 -2.75 12.40
N GLY A 196 -1.18 -1.71 11.57
CA GLY A 196 -0.85 -0.35 11.98
C GLY A 196 0.65 -0.10 12.14
N VAL A 197 1.49 -1.09 11.86
CA VAL A 197 2.96 -1.00 11.96
C VAL A 197 3.55 -0.24 10.78
N TYR A 198 3.08 -0.49 9.56
CA TYR A 198 3.59 0.17 8.34
C TYR A 198 2.87 1.48 8.06
N LYS A 199 3.63 2.50 7.61
CA LYS A 199 3.13 3.85 7.30
C LYS A 199 3.44 4.31 5.88
N LEU A 200 4.31 3.59 5.18
CA LEU A 200 4.75 3.93 3.83
C LEU A 200 4.99 2.65 3.01
N LEU A 201 4.48 2.66 1.79
CA LEU A 201 4.89 1.74 0.73
C LEU A 201 5.45 2.58 -0.41
N VAL A 202 6.68 2.28 -0.82
CA VAL A 202 7.34 2.86 -2.00
C VAL A 202 7.39 1.82 -3.10
N ILE A 203 7.09 2.24 -4.33
CA ILE A 203 7.29 1.45 -5.55
C ILE A 203 8.15 2.29 -6.50
N ASP A 204 9.43 1.94 -6.64
CA ASP A 204 10.40 2.61 -7.53
C ASP A 204 10.83 1.66 -8.65
N SER A 205 10.18 1.66 -9.81
CA SER A 205 9.10 2.52 -10.27
C SER A 205 7.92 1.71 -10.81
N ILE A 206 6.72 2.29 -10.78
CA ILE A 206 5.48 1.59 -11.19
C ILE A 206 5.53 1.14 -12.66
N ILE A 207 6.11 1.96 -13.54
CA ILE A 207 5.97 1.83 -15.00
C ILE A 207 7.15 1.10 -15.66
N SER A 208 8.33 1.02 -15.02
CA SER A 208 9.56 0.54 -15.65
C SER A 208 9.41 -0.85 -16.27
N LEU A 209 8.95 -1.84 -15.48
CA LEU A 209 8.77 -3.22 -15.96
C LEU A 209 7.63 -3.34 -16.98
N PHE A 210 6.54 -2.58 -16.81
CA PHE A 210 5.43 -2.56 -17.76
C PHE A 210 5.81 -1.99 -19.12
N ARG A 211 6.80 -1.09 -19.21
CA ARG A 211 7.28 -0.58 -20.50
C ARG A 211 8.17 -1.58 -21.23
N THR A 212 8.85 -2.45 -20.48
CA THR A 212 9.71 -3.49 -21.03
C THR A 212 8.88 -4.70 -21.46
N ASP A 213 7.97 -5.16 -20.61
CA ASP A 213 7.19 -6.38 -20.84
C ASP A 213 6.09 -6.21 -21.89
N TYR A 214 5.56 -4.99 -22.04
CA TYR A 214 4.51 -4.67 -23.00
C TYR A 214 5.01 -3.69 -24.06
N CYS A 215 5.29 -4.21 -25.25
CA CYS A 215 5.94 -3.51 -26.35
C CYS A 215 4.97 -3.15 -27.49
N GLY A 216 5.07 -1.90 -27.95
CA GLY A 216 4.31 -1.42 -29.10
C GLY A 216 2.84 -1.10 -28.82
N ARG A 217 2.11 -0.73 -29.89
CA ARG A 217 0.71 -0.27 -29.77
C ARG A 217 -0.29 -1.39 -29.54
N GLY A 218 0.00 -2.61 -30.00
CA GLY A 218 -0.91 -3.76 -29.89
C GLY A 218 -1.19 -4.18 -28.44
N GLU A 219 -0.22 -4.00 -27.56
CA GLU A 219 -0.28 -4.44 -26.16
C GLU A 219 -0.69 -3.33 -25.19
N LEU A 220 -0.97 -2.13 -25.70
CA LEU A 220 -1.30 -0.95 -24.89
C LEU A 220 -2.56 -1.17 -24.05
N SER A 221 -3.59 -1.80 -24.62
CA SER A 221 -4.85 -2.07 -23.93
C SER A 221 -4.65 -3.00 -22.73
N GLU A 222 -3.91 -4.10 -22.93
CA GLU A 222 -3.63 -5.06 -21.87
C GLU A 222 -2.79 -4.42 -20.75
N ARG A 223 -1.71 -3.71 -21.13
CA ARG A 223 -0.87 -2.96 -20.19
C ARG A 223 -1.70 -2.01 -19.35
N GLN A 224 -2.59 -1.23 -19.98
CA GLN A 224 -3.42 -0.26 -19.27
C GLN A 224 -4.40 -0.94 -18.32
N GLN A 225 -4.98 -2.08 -18.71
CA GLN A 225 -5.86 -2.85 -17.82
C GLN A 225 -5.10 -3.38 -16.60
N LYS A 226 -3.88 -3.90 -16.77
CA LYS A 226 -3.06 -4.38 -15.65
C LYS A 226 -2.61 -3.24 -14.72
N LEU A 227 -2.16 -2.11 -15.26
CA LEU A 227 -1.82 -0.92 -14.48
C LEU A 227 -3.03 -0.37 -13.71
N ASN A 228 -4.21 -0.34 -14.34
CA ASN A 228 -5.43 0.09 -13.68
C ASN A 228 -5.76 -0.81 -12.47
N ASN A 229 -5.58 -2.12 -12.59
CA ASN A 229 -5.77 -3.05 -11.48
C ASN A 229 -4.74 -2.85 -10.36
N MET A 230 -3.50 -2.47 -10.69
CA MET A 230 -2.46 -2.17 -9.69
C MET A 230 -2.79 -0.94 -8.85
N LEU A 231 -3.38 0.08 -9.48
CA LEU A 231 -3.61 1.40 -8.88
C LEU A 231 -5.01 1.58 -8.26
N SER A 232 -5.89 0.60 -8.41
CA SER A 232 -7.28 0.61 -7.92
C SER A 232 -7.45 -0.11 -6.59
#